data_AF-A0A9C7PN07-F1
#
_entry.id   AF-A0A9C7PN07-F1
#
_cell.length_a   1.000
_cell.length_b   1.000
_cell.length_c   1.000
_cell.angle_alpha   90.00
_cell.angle_beta   90.00
_cell.angle_gamma   90.00
#
_symmetry.space_group_name_H-M   'P 1'
#
loop_
_entity.id
_entity.type
_entity.pdbx_description
1 polymer ?
#
loop_
_entity_poly.entity_id
_entity_poly.type
_entity_poly.pdbx_seq_one_letter_code
_entity_poly.pdbx_strand_id
1 'polypeptide(L)' 'MSPVNAQSEVTRYLGWPAQAISYKVGEQFILDLRSQAEDKPWFTLKEFHRRILGTGPVGLDHLKELILGSS' A
#
# COMPACT_ATOMS: atom_id res chain seq x y z
N MET A 1 1.73 7.09 -23.98
CA MET A 1 0.38 7.65 -23.70
C MET A 1 -0.01 8.54 -24.85
N SER A 2 -1.25 8.49 -25.32
CA SER A 2 -1.72 9.48 -26.30
C SER A 2 -1.88 10.85 -25.61
N PRO A 3 -1.77 11.97 -26.34
CA PRO A 3 -1.90 13.31 -25.78
C PRO A 3 -3.25 13.54 -25.06
N VAL A 4 -4.32 12.91 -25.57
CA VAL A 4 -5.67 12.97 -24.99
C VAL A 4 -5.73 12.27 -23.62
N ASN A 5 -5.01 11.16 -23.45
CA ASN A 5 -4.99 10.43 -22.17
C ASN A 5 -4.23 11.20 -21.09
N ALA A 6 -3.20 11.96 -21.46
CA ALA A 6 -2.44 12.78 -20.52
C ALA A 6 -3.28 13.95 -19.97
N GLN A 7 -4.07 14.61 -20.82
CA GLN A 7 -4.91 15.75 -20.43
C GLN A 7 -6.04 15.35 -19.45
N SER A 8 -6.63 14.17 -19.66
CA SER A 8 -7.70 13.63 -18.82
C SER A 8 -7.22 13.31 -17.39
N GLU A 9 -6.04 12.68 -17.27
CA GLU A 9 -5.44 12.36 -15.98
C GLU A 9 -5.09 13.63 -15.17
N VAL A 10 -4.56 14.67 -15.82
CA VAL A 10 -4.28 15.98 -15.18
C VAL A 10 -5.57 16.63 -14.66
N THR A 11 -6.66 16.60 -15.43
CA THR A 11 -7.96 17.14 -15.00
C THR A 11 -8.55 16.36 -13.82
N ARG A 12 -8.39 15.04 -13.80
CA ARG A 12 -8.81 14.18 -12.69
C ARG A 12 -8.04 14.48 -11.39
N TYR A 13 -6.73 14.69 -11.47
CA TYR A 13 -5.90 15.02 -10.30
C TYR A 13 -6.20 16.40 -9.70
N LEU A 14 -6.74 17.32 -10.49
CA LEU A 14 -7.21 18.62 -10.01
C LEU A 14 -8.56 18.55 -9.28
N GLY A 15 -9.43 17.58 -9.64
CA GLY A 15 -10.76 17.39 -9.03
C GLY A 15 -10.80 16.50 -7.79
N TRP A 16 -9.85 15.58 -7.63
CA TRP A 16 -9.73 14.69 -6.47
C TRP A 16 -8.29 14.66 -5.94
N PRO A 17 -7.89 15.68 -5.14
CA PRO A 17 -6.53 15.75 -4.63
C PRO A 17 -6.19 14.49 -3.82
N ALA A 18 -4.95 14.02 -3.94
CA ALA A 18 -4.37 12.81 -3.35
C ALA A 18 -4.67 11.45 -4.02
N GLN A 19 -5.57 11.34 -5.00
CA GLN A 19 -5.89 10.03 -5.62
C GLN A 19 -4.71 9.37 -6.36
N ALA A 20 -3.79 10.16 -6.95
CA ALA A 20 -2.57 9.63 -7.57
C ALA A 20 -1.57 9.14 -6.51
N ILE A 21 -1.45 9.94 -5.45
CA ILE A 21 -0.41 9.80 -4.43
C ILE A 21 -0.72 8.59 -3.55
N SER A 22 -2.00 8.29 -3.31
CA SER A 22 -2.41 7.12 -2.52
C SER A 22 -1.89 5.79 -3.09
N TYR A 23 -1.79 5.65 -4.42
CA TYR A 23 -1.21 4.45 -5.03
C TYR A 23 0.27 4.30 -4.68
N LYS A 24 1.07 5.33 -4.91
CA LYS A 24 2.51 5.28 -4.65
C LYS A 24 2.85 5.25 -3.17
N VAL A 25 2.08 5.93 -2.33
CA VAL A 25 2.21 5.86 -0.87
C VAL A 25 1.87 4.46 -0.37
N GLY A 26 0.78 3.86 -0.85
CA GLY A 26 0.40 2.50 -0.50
C GLY A 26 1.44 1.47 -0.95
N GLU A 27 1.94 1.57 -2.18
CA GLU A 27 3.00 0.70 -2.71
C GLU A 27 4.27 0.79 -1.84
N GLN A 28 4.78 2.00 -1.61
CA GLN A 28 5.97 2.23 -0.79
C GLN A 28 5.78 1.66 0.62
N PHE A 29 4.64 1.93 1.24
CA PHE A 29 4.32 1.44 2.57
C PHE A 29 4.33 -0.11 2.64
N ILE A 30 3.73 -0.80 1.67
CA ILE A 30 3.69 -2.26 1.65
C ILE A 30 5.08 -2.86 1.45
N LEU A 31 5.93 -2.22 0.63
CA LEU A 31 7.34 -2.62 0.46
C LEU A 31 8.13 -2.45 1.76
N ASP A 32 7.98 -1.32 2.45
CA ASP A 32 8.65 -1.05 3.72
C ASP A 32 8.16 -2.00 4.83
N LEU A 33 6.86 -2.29 4.85
CA LEU A 33 6.24 -3.24 5.78
C LEU A 33 6.76 -4.65 5.54
N ARG A 34 6.94 -5.05 4.27
CA ARG A 34 7.53 -6.34 3.90
C ARG A 34 8.97 -6.44 4.38
N SER A 35 9.78 -5.40 4.15
CA SER A 35 11.18 -5.39 4.59
C SER A 35 11.29 -5.57 6.11
N GLN A 36 10.41 -4.95 6.90
CA GLN A 36 10.36 -5.16 8.36
C GLN A 36 9.84 -6.55 8.76
N ALA A 37 8.94 -7.12 7.96
CA ALA A 37 8.39 -8.44 8.22
C ALA A 37 9.40 -9.56 7.90
N GLU A 38 10.32 -9.35 6.96
CA GLU A 38 11.37 -10.32 6.57
C GLU A 38 12.25 -10.74 7.77
N ASP A 39 12.39 -9.89 8.79
CA ASP A 39 13.13 -10.19 10.02
C ASP A 39 12.32 -11.01 11.05
N LYS A 40 11.04 -11.30 10.80
CA LYS A 40 10.18 -12.00 11.76
C LYS A 40 10.27 -13.52 11.58
N PRO A 41 10.27 -14.32 12.67
CA PRO A 41 10.39 -15.79 12.58
C PRO A 41 9.27 -16.49 11.79
N TRP A 42 8.08 -15.89 11.71
CA TRP A 42 6.94 -16.44 10.97
C TRP A 42 7.00 -16.14 9.46
N PHE A 43 7.99 -15.34 9.02
CA PHE A 43 7.98 -14.79 7.67
C PHE A 43 8.18 -15.86 6.60
N THR A 44 7.23 -15.89 5.68
CA THR A 44 7.41 -16.36 4.32
C THR A 44 6.61 -15.41 3.42
N LEU A 45 6.99 -15.27 2.15
CA LEU A 45 6.26 -14.39 1.23
C LEU A 45 4.78 -14.77 1.12
N LYS A 46 4.47 -16.07 1.14
CA LYS A 46 3.11 -16.60 1.13
C LYS A 46 2.34 -16.20 2.39
N GLU A 47 2.93 -16.36 3.55
CA GLU A 47 2.29 -16.02 4.83
C GLU A 47 2.10 -14.51 4.98
N PHE A 48 3.07 -13.71 4.54
CA PHE A 48 2.97 -12.26 4.51
C PHE A 48 1.77 -11.80 3.66
N HIS A 49 1.66 -12.27 2.40
CA HIS A 49 0.53 -11.95 1.54
C HIS A 49 -0.80 -12.46 2.12
N ARG A 50 -0.82 -13.64 2.73
CA ARG A 50 -2.03 -14.19 3.36
C ARG A 50 -2.53 -13.27 4.49
N ARG A 51 -1.63 -12.78 5.34
CA ARG A 51 -1.98 -11.87 6.44
C ARG A 51 -2.49 -10.53 5.92
N ILE A 52 -1.78 -9.90 4.97
CA ILE A 52 -2.19 -8.61 4.40
C ILE A 52 -3.56 -8.71 3.70
N LEU A 53 -3.77 -9.72 2.86
CA LEU A 53 -5.05 -9.87 2.17
C LEU A 53 -6.17 -10.26 3.14
N GLY A 54 -5.84 -10.97 4.22
CA GLY A 54 -6.77 -11.39 5.26
C GLY A 54 -7.28 -10.26 6.16
N THR A 55 -6.60 -9.11 6.24
CA THR A 55 -7.09 -7.97 7.06
C THR A 55 -8.25 -7.23 6.42
N GLY A 56 -8.47 -7.40 5.10
CA GLY A 56 -9.36 -6.53 4.34
C GLY A 56 -8.82 -5.09 4.22
N PRO A 57 -9.62 -4.15 3.67
CA PRO A 57 -9.22 -2.76 3.52
C PRO A 57 -9.23 -2.06 4.88
N VAL A 58 -8.03 -1.75 5.39
CA VAL A 58 -7.82 -1.02 6.64
C VAL A 58 -6.86 0.15 6.41
N GLY A 59 -6.80 1.09 7.36
CA GLY A 59 -5.80 2.16 7.33
C GLY A 59 -4.37 1.62 7.44
N LEU A 60 -3.39 2.32 6.86
CA LEU A 60 -2.00 1.84 6.80
C LEU A 60 -1.39 1.64 8.19
N ASP A 61 -1.60 2.56 9.12
CA ASP A 61 -1.07 2.43 10.49
C ASP A 61 -1.66 1.19 11.19
N HIS A 62 -2.96 0.96 11.04
CA HIS A 62 -3.61 -0.21 11.59
C HIS A 62 -3.14 -1.51 10.91
N LEU A 63 -2.90 -1.49 9.59
CA LEU A 63 -2.29 -2.62 8.89
C LEU A 63 -0.91 -2.95 9.47
N LYS A 64 -0.08 -1.94 9.77
CA LYS A 64 1.24 -2.14 10.37
C LYS A 64 1.13 -2.88 11.71
N GLU A 65 0.23 -2.43 12.57
CA GLU A 65 -0.01 -3.04 13.89
C GLU A 65 -0.43 -4.50 13.77
N LEU A 66 -1.38 -4.80 12.86
CA LEU A 66 -1.86 -6.16 12.62
C LEU A 66 -0.77 -7.11 12.10
N ILE A 67 0.20 -6.60 11.34
CA ILE A 67 1.24 -7.41 10.71
C ILE A 67 2.49 -7.56 11.59
N LEU A 68 2.99 -6.47 12.17
CA LEU A 68 4.24 -6.47 12.95
C LEU A 68 4.02 -6.64 14.46
N GLY A 69 2.78 -6.50 14.94
CA GLY A 69 2.44 -6.40 16.36
C GLY A 69 2.55 -4.96 16.87
N SER A 70 1.78 -4.62 17.90
CA SER A 70 1.92 -3.36 18.61
C SER A 70 3.30 -3.28 19.27
N SER A 71 4.02 -2.18 19.05
CA SER A 71 5.20 -1.80 19.86
C SER A 71 4.76 -1.13 21.15
#